data_AF-A0A359F176-F1
#
_entry.id   AF-A0A359F176-F1
#
_cell.length_a   1.000
_cell.length_b   1.000
_cell.length_c   1.000
_cell.angle_alpha   90.00
_cell.angle_beta   90.00
_cell.angle_gamma   90.00
#
_symmetry.space_group_name_H-M   'P 1'
#
loop_
_entity.id
_entity.type
_entity.pdbx_description
1 polymer ?
#
loop_
_entity_poly.entity_id
_entity_poly.type
_entity_poly.pdbx_seq_one_letter_code
_entity_poly.pdbx_strand_id
1 'polypeptide(L)'
;GRYPVALNALESKVLAAELARPSFVAWYRNPSRPVPAAVRVAYQRDDGDWSSVQVDFVIVSRRDDGQLGVSLVDPHGTFLADGGAKLQTLDDYAGRFGGVAVEGEPDWAPLVRVDAIAEVDGTVRVLDLLDTAVRQAVLDFEGSDLAALYASPHARDFE
;
A
#
# COMPACT_ATOMS: atom_id res chain seq x y z
N GLY A 1 -9.64 -11.90 -12.84
CA GLY A 1 -8.37 -12.54 -12.44
C GLY A 1 -8.38 -14.05 -12.65
N ARG A 2 -8.11 -14.53 -13.87
CA ARG A 2 -7.84 -15.96 -14.17
C ARG A 2 -6.47 -16.19 -14.81
N TYR A 3 -5.66 -15.14 -14.92
CA TYR A 3 -4.31 -15.25 -15.48
C TYR A 3 -3.37 -15.81 -14.41
N PRO A 4 -2.53 -16.82 -14.71
CA PRO A 4 -1.66 -17.42 -13.71
C PRO A 4 -0.70 -16.37 -13.16
N VAL A 5 -0.72 -16.23 -11.83
CA VAL A 5 0.21 -15.40 -11.08
C VAL A 5 0.82 -16.26 -9.98
N ALA A 6 2.13 -16.16 -9.79
CA ALA A 6 2.79 -16.75 -8.64
C ALA A 6 2.69 -15.74 -7.49
N LEU A 7 1.94 -16.10 -6.44
CA LEU A 7 1.79 -15.28 -5.23
C LEU A 7 2.41 -16.00 -4.04
N ASN A 8 3.01 -15.24 -3.13
CA ASN A 8 3.43 -15.77 -1.84
C ASN A 8 2.22 -15.98 -0.90
N ALA A 9 2.45 -16.54 0.29
CA ALA A 9 1.37 -16.86 1.23
C ALA A 9 0.60 -15.61 1.71
N LEU A 10 1.30 -14.53 2.04
CA LEU A 10 0.69 -13.28 2.51
C LEU A 10 -0.09 -12.58 1.38
N GLU A 11 0.50 -12.47 0.20
CA GLU A 11 -0.16 -11.95 -1.00
C GLU A 11 -1.43 -12.74 -1.33
N SER A 12 -1.40 -14.06 -1.18
CA SER A 12 -2.57 -14.91 -1.44
C SER A 12 -3.69 -14.64 -0.43
N LYS A 13 -3.36 -14.49 0.87
CA LYS A 13 -4.32 -14.13 1.92
C LYS A 13 -4.95 -12.77 1.64
N VAL A 14 -4.11 -11.76 1.36
CA VAL A 14 -4.55 -10.39 1.10
C VAL A 14 -5.44 -10.34 -0.15
N LEU A 15 -5.00 -10.93 -1.26
CA LEU A 15 -5.79 -10.93 -2.48
C LEU A 15 -7.11 -11.69 -2.32
N ALA A 16 -7.14 -12.79 -1.57
CA ALA A 16 -8.38 -13.51 -1.30
C ALA A 16 -9.40 -12.63 -0.54
N ALA A 17 -8.96 -11.88 0.46
CA ALA A 17 -9.81 -10.93 1.17
C ALA A 17 -10.29 -9.80 0.25
N GLU A 18 -9.40 -9.22 -0.57
CA GLU A 18 -9.76 -8.18 -1.55
C GLU A 18 -10.80 -8.67 -2.57
N LEU A 19 -10.66 -9.91 -3.07
CA LEU A 19 -11.61 -10.51 -4.01
C LEU A 19 -12.97 -10.81 -3.38
N ALA A 20 -13.04 -10.97 -2.05
CA ALA A 20 -14.28 -11.22 -1.33
C ALA A 20 -15.08 -9.94 -1.06
N ARG A 21 -14.48 -8.75 -1.24
CA ARG A 21 -15.15 -7.47 -1.00
C ARG A 21 -16.23 -7.21 -2.06
N PRO A 22 -17.47 -6.85 -1.68
CA PRO A 22 -18.55 -6.59 -2.64
C PRO A 22 -18.26 -5.48 -3.64
N SER A 23 -17.41 -4.52 -3.27
CA SER A 23 -17.00 -3.40 -4.11
C SER A 23 -15.90 -3.75 -5.11
N PHE A 24 -15.32 -4.95 -5.06
CA PHE A 24 -14.19 -5.35 -5.90
C PHE A 24 -14.54 -5.29 -7.41
N VAL A 25 -13.65 -4.70 -8.22
CA VAL A 25 -13.80 -4.63 -9.68
C VAL A 25 -12.64 -5.31 -10.40
N ALA A 26 -11.40 -4.93 -10.07
CA ALA A 26 -10.20 -5.45 -10.72
C ALA A 26 -8.97 -5.37 -9.79
N TRP A 27 -7.92 -6.12 -10.13
CA TRP A 27 -6.62 -6.01 -9.47
C TRP A 27 -5.49 -6.14 -10.48
N TYR A 28 -4.34 -5.56 -10.15
CA TYR A 28 -3.08 -5.67 -10.86
C TYR A 28 -1.98 -6.03 -9.86
N ARG A 29 -1.31 -7.19 -10.04
CA ARG A 29 -0.05 -7.46 -9.32
C ARG A 29 1.04 -6.67 -10.02
N ASN A 30 1.51 -5.64 -9.33
CA ASN A 30 2.58 -4.79 -9.82
C ASN A 30 3.89 -5.60 -9.90
N PRO A 31 4.67 -5.48 -10.98
CA PRO A 31 6.00 -6.06 -11.02
C PRO A 31 6.87 -5.54 -9.87
N SER A 32 7.55 -6.47 -9.17
CA SER A 32 8.48 -6.12 -8.07
C SER A 32 9.78 -5.47 -8.55
N ARG A 33 10.04 -5.49 -9.87
CA ARG A 33 11.21 -4.83 -10.48
C ARG A 33 10.78 -3.52 -11.15
N PRO A 34 11.67 -2.51 -11.23
CA PRO A 34 11.39 -1.23 -11.88
C PRO A 34 11.36 -1.36 -13.42
N VAL A 35 10.41 -2.11 -13.96
CA VAL A 35 10.17 -2.29 -15.40
C VAL A 35 9.13 -1.28 -15.91
N PRO A 36 9.03 -1.02 -17.23
CA PRO A 36 8.08 -0.04 -17.78
C PRO A 36 6.61 -0.27 -17.44
N ALA A 37 6.22 -1.51 -17.14
CA ALA A 37 4.85 -1.85 -16.75
C ALA A 37 4.58 -1.61 -15.24
N ALA A 38 5.59 -1.32 -14.43
CA ALA A 38 5.42 -1.14 -13.00
C ALA A 38 4.84 0.24 -12.66
N VAL A 39 3.87 0.25 -11.75
CA VAL A 39 3.46 1.46 -11.02
C VAL A 39 4.55 1.78 -10.01
N ARG A 40 5.10 2.99 -10.10
CA ARG A 40 6.29 3.39 -9.35
C ARG A 40 6.06 4.72 -8.65
N VAL A 41 6.38 4.77 -7.35
CA VAL A 41 6.50 6.01 -6.59
C VAL A 41 7.97 6.33 -6.48
N ALA A 42 8.40 7.46 -7.05
CA ALA A 42 9.80 7.88 -7.00
C ALA A 42 10.12 8.54 -5.64
N TYR A 43 11.30 8.24 -5.11
CA TYR A 43 11.85 8.93 -3.93
C TYR A 43 13.36 9.13 -4.09
N GLN A 44 13.89 10.14 -3.41
CA GLN A 44 15.33 10.39 -3.37
C GLN A 44 15.89 9.75 -2.10
N ARG A 45 16.98 9.00 -2.25
CA ARG A 45 17.73 8.44 -1.13
C ARG A 45 18.67 9.49 -0.53
N ASP A 46 19.19 9.21 0.66
CA ASP A 46 20.12 10.11 1.37
C ASP A 46 21.42 10.41 0.60
N ASP A 47 21.83 9.50 -0.30
CA ASP A 47 22.99 9.68 -1.20
C ASP A 47 22.72 10.64 -2.38
N GLY A 48 21.49 11.13 -2.51
CA GLY A 48 21.03 12.01 -3.59
C GLY A 48 20.56 11.27 -4.85
N ASP A 49 20.68 9.94 -4.91
CA ASP A 49 20.21 9.15 -6.03
C ASP A 49 18.69 8.93 -5.96
N TRP A 50 18.08 8.79 -7.13
CA TRP A 50 16.66 8.46 -7.25
C TRP A 50 16.44 6.95 -7.23
N SER A 51 15.44 6.54 -6.46
CA SER A 51 14.93 5.18 -6.38
C SER A 51 13.41 5.19 -6.58
N SER A 52 12.79 4.02 -6.48
CA SER A 52 11.33 3.93 -6.54
C SER A 52 10.79 2.77 -5.73
N VAL A 53 9.62 3.00 -5.13
CA VAL A 53 8.79 1.99 -4.51
C VAL A 53 7.79 1.43 -5.51
N GLN A 54 7.64 0.11 -5.51
CA GLN A 54 6.55 -0.61 -6.18
C GLN A 54 5.66 -1.21 -5.09
N VAL A 55 4.41 -0.74 -5.01
CA VAL A 55 3.41 -1.41 -4.17
C VAL A 55 3.02 -2.73 -4.79
N ASP A 56 2.65 -3.72 -4.00
CA ASP A 56 2.44 -5.05 -4.56
C ASP A 56 1.17 -5.19 -5.41
N PHE A 57 0.07 -4.58 -4.97
CA PHE A 57 -1.19 -4.61 -5.67
C PHE A 57 -1.76 -3.22 -5.90
N VAL A 58 -2.33 -3.04 -7.08
CA VAL A 58 -3.28 -1.97 -7.35
C VAL A 58 -4.66 -2.61 -7.44
N ILE A 59 -5.56 -2.24 -6.52
CA ILE A 59 -6.93 -2.73 -6.48
C ILE A 59 -7.86 -1.63 -6.99
N VAL A 60 -8.80 -2.01 -7.85
CA VAL A 60 -9.87 -1.13 -8.32
C VAL A 60 -11.16 -1.56 -7.67
N SER A 61 -11.85 -0.63 -7.03
CA SER A 61 -13.13 -0.85 -6.38
C SER A 61 -14.19 0.15 -6.85
N ARG A 62 -15.46 -0.20 -6.68
CA ARG A 62 -16.59 0.70 -6.88
C ARG A 62 -16.91 1.41 -5.57
N ARG A 63 -16.98 2.74 -5.62
CA ARG A 63 -17.35 3.60 -4.50
C ARG A 63 -18.88 3.72 -4.38
N ASP A 64 -19.34 4.27 -3.26
CA ASP A 64 -20.78 4.44 -2.98
C ASP A 64 -21.48 5.38 -3.96
N ASP A 65 -20.77 6.33 -4.56
CA ASP A 65 -21.27 7.20 -5.62
C ASP A 65 -21.28 6.55 -7.02
N GLY A 66 -20.96 5.25 -7.09
CA GLY A 66 -20.92 4.47 -8.32
C GLY A 66 -19.65 4.66 -9.15
N GLN A 67 -18.77 5.60 -8.82
CA GLN A 67 -17.50 5.80 -9.51
C GLN A 67 -16.44 4.79 -9.08
N LEU A 68 -15.32 4.73 -9.81
CA LEU A 68 -14.18 3.88 -9.46
C LEU A 68 -13.26 4.58 -8.45
N GLY A 69 -12.67 3.79 -7.57
CA GLY A 69 -11.56 4.18 -6.71
C GLY A 69 -10.40 3.21 -6.86
N VAL A 70 -9.20 3.68 -6.50
CA VAL A 70 -7.97 2.91 -6.53
C VAL A 70 -7.45 2.72 -5.11
N SER A 71 -6.99 1.52 -4.78
CA SER A 71 -6.26 1.23 -3.55
C SER A 71 -4.86 0.74 -3.90
N LEU A 72 -3.86 1.29 -3.24
CA LEU A 72 -2.51 0.72 -3.23
C LEU A 72 -2.43 -0.22 -2.03
N VAL A 73 -2.19 -1.50 -2.27
CA VAL A 73 -2.20 -2.54 -1.24
C VAL A 73 -0.86 -3.28 -1.28
N ASP A 74 -0.08 -3.20 -0.21
CA ASP A 74 1.31 -3.63 -0.18
C ASP A 74 1.59 -4.65 0.93
N PRO A 75 1.24 -5.94 0.73
CA PRO A 75 1.67 -7.04 1.58
C PRO A 75 3.16 -7.32 1.48
N HIS A 76 3.95 -6.71 2.37
CA HIS A 76 5.38 -6.96 2.48
C HIS A 76 5.73 -7.72 3.76
N GLY A 77 6.87 -8.41 3.75
CA GLY A 77 7.43 -9.00 4.96
C GLY A 77 7.99 -7.90 5.89
N THR A 78 7.94 -8.12 7.20
CA THR A 78 8.44 -7.19 8.23
C THR A 78 9.97 -7.04 8.26
N PHE A 79 10.71 -7.92 7.58
CA PHE A 79 12.18 -8.06 7.70
C PHE A 79 13.00 -7.38 6.61
N LEU A 80 12.39 -6.50 5.82
CA LEU A 80 13.10 -5.83 4.73
C LEU A 80 13.94 -4.67 5.29
N ALA A 81 15.26 -4.72 5.08
CA ALA A 81 16.20 -3.68 5.51
C ALA A 81 15.90 -2.30 4.88
N ASP A 82 15.11 -2.26 3.80
CA ASP A 82 14.60 -1.09 3.11
C ASP A 82 13.12 -0.77 3.43
N GLY A 83 12.49 -1.54 4.32
CA GLY A 83 11.07 -1.41 4.66
C GLY A 83 10.71 -0.02 5.19
N GLY A 84 11.58 0.60 5.99
CA GLY A 84 11.33 1.94 6.57
C GLY A 84 11.25 3.03 5.50
N ALA A 85 12.24 3.08 4.60
CA ALA A 85 12.25 4.03 3.50
C ALA A 85 11.06 3.79 2.53
N LYS A 86 10.69 2.53 2.30
CA LYS A 86 9.50 2.18 1.51
C LYS A 86 8.24 2.74 2.15
N LEU A 87 8.07 2.52 3.46
CA LEU A 87 6.90 2.95 4.22
C LEU A 87 6.79 4.48 4.27
N GLN A 88 7.89 5.19 4.53
CA GLN A 88 7.95 6.66 4.50
C GLN A 88 7.66 7.23 3.10
N THR A 89 8.11 6.56 2.04
CA THR A 89 7.80 6.99 0.66
C THR A 89 6.32 6.85 0.34
N LEU A 90 5.69 5.76 0.78
CA LEU A 90 4.25 5.56 0.60
C LEU A 90 3.44 6.51 1.48
N ASP A 91 3.95 6.85 2.66
CA ASP A 91 3.41 7.88 3.55
C ASP A 91 3.34 9.26 2.87
N ASP A 92 4.47 9.75 2.33
CA ASP A 92 4.52 11.02 1.59
C ASP A 92 3.55 11.01 0.41
N TYR A 93 3.55 9.92 -0.36
CA TYR A 93 2.67 9.77 -1.51
C TYR A 93 1.18 9.79 -1.11
N ALA A 94 0.82 9.09 -0.04
CA ALA A 94 -0.52 9.09 0.53
C ALA A 94 -0.91 10.48 1.07
N GLY A 95 0.02 11.20 1.71
CA GLY A 95 -0.16 12.59 2.14
C GLY A 95 -0.49 13.55 1.01
N ARG A 96 0.14 13.37 -0.15
CA ARG A 96 0.03 14.29 -1.28
C ARG A 96 -1.14 13.98 -2.21
N PHE A 97 -1.49 12.71 -2.36
CA PHE A 97 -2.45 12.25 -3.39
C PHE A 97 -3.62 11.44 -2.83
N GLY A 98 -3.60 11.11 -1.54
CA GLY A 98 -4.66 10.36 -0.88
C GLY A 98 -5.95 11.17 -0.68
N GLY A 99 -7.10 10.55 -0.92
CA GLY A 99 -8.42 11.08 -0.53
C GLY A 99 -8.93 12.33 -1.28
N VAL A 100 -8.16 12.95 -2.18
CA VAL A 100 -8.52 14.25 -2.76
C VAL A 100 -8.67 14.21 -4.27
N ALA A 101 -9.92 14.35 -4.71
CA ALA A 101 -10.32 15.36 -5.70
C ALA A 101 -9.21 16.20 -6.38
N VAL A 102 -8.35 15.75 -7.31
CA VAL A 102 -7.46 16.72 -7.97
C VAL A 102 -8.31 17.62 -8.86
N GLU A 103 -8.66 18.79 -8.33
CA GLU A 103 -9.50 19.77 -8.99
C GLU A 103 -8.85 20.21 -10.30
N GLY A 104 -9.55 20.03 -11.42
CA GLY A 104 -9.04 20.33 -12.76
C GLY A 104 -8.46 19.15 -13.54
N GLU A 105 -8.33 17.96 -12.94
CA GLU A 105 -7.84 16.75 -13.61
C GLU A 105 -8.98 15.73 -13.78
N PRO A 106 -9.94 15.91 -14.70
CA PRO A 106 -11.24 15.21 -14.69
C PRO A 106 -11.21 13.67 -14.79
N ASP A 107 -10.06 13.07 -15.13
CA ASP A 107 -9.91 11.62 -15.36
C ASP A 107 -9.19 10.88 -14.23
N TRP A 108 -8.86 11.56 -13.12
CA TRP A 108 -8.16 10.95 -12.00
C TRP A 108 -9.12 10.13 -11.10
N ALA A 109 -8.76 8.89 -10.78
CA ALA A 109 -9.49 8.08 -9.81
C ALA A 109 -8.88 8.27 -8.41
N PRO A 110 -9.71 8.49 -7.37
CA PRO A 110 -9.21 8.68 -6.01
C PRO A 110 -8.47 7.48 -5.47
N LEU A 111 -7.34 7.76 -4.81
CA LEU A 111 -6.75 6.83 -3.85
C LEU A 111 -7.65 6.76 -2.63
N VAL A 112 -8.42 5.67 -2.54
CA VAL A 112 -9.36 5.41 -1.44
C VAL A 112 -8.73 4.62 -0.30
N ARG A 113 -7.57 3.99 -0.54
CA ARG A 113 -6.71 3.36 0.48
C ARG A 113 -5.25 3.36 0.04
N VAL A 114 -4.36 3.42 1.00
CA VAL A 114 -2.94 3.10 0.85
C VAL A 114 -2.57 2.20 2.04
N ASP A 115 -2.65 0.89 1.84
CA ASP A 115 -2.54 -0.12 2.89
C ASP A 115 -1.14 -0.73 2.86
N ALA A 116 -0.35 -0.50 3.91
CA ALA A 116 0.88 -1.23 4.19
C ALA A 116 0.54 -2.44 5.08
N ILE A 117 0.80 -3.66 4.61
CA ILE A 117 0.33 -4.89 5.26
C ILE A 117 1.51 -5.79 5.60
N ALA A 118 1.50 -6.32 6.82
CA ALA A 118 2.48 -7.30 7.28
C ALA A 118 1.85 -8.35 8.20
N GLU A 119 2.50 -9.51 8.34
CA GLU A 119 2.09 -10.53 9.32
C GLU A 119 2.98 -10.44 10.57
N VAL A 120 2.36 -10.22 11.72
CA VAL A 120 3.03 -10.15 13.04
C VAL A 120 2.37 -11.15 13.97
N ASP A 121 3.16 -12.05 14.56
CA ASP A 121 2.69 -13.11 15.46
C ASP A 121 1.50 -13.91 14.90
N GLY A 122 1.53 -14.20 13.59
CA GLY A 122 0.49 -14.95 12.89
C GLY A 122 -0.78 -14.16 12.55
N THR A 123 -0.83 -12.88 12.90
CA THR A 123 -1.95 -11.97 12.60
C THR A 123 -1.56 -11.05 11.45
N VAL A 124 -2.43 -10.94 10.44
CA VAL A 124 -2.22 -10.00 9.34
C VAL A 124 -2.67 -8.61 9.81
N ARG A 125 -1.75 -7.66 9.83
CA ARG A 125 -1.93 -6.29 10.32
C ARG A 125 -1.82 -5.32 9.16
N VAL A 126 -2.57 -4.22 9.24
CA VAL A 126 -2.55 -3.15 8.26
C VAL A 126 -2.35 -1.79 8.92
N LEU A 127 -1.46 -1.00 8.32
CA LEU A 127 -1.31 0.44 8.55
C LEU A 127 -2.03 1.16 7.40
N ASP A 128 -3.05 1.94 7.73
CA ASP A 128 -3.76 2.79 6.77
C ASP A 128 -3.02 4.12 6.61
N LEU A 129 -2.27 4.28 5.53
CA LEU A 129 -1.46 5.49 5.29
C LEU A 129 -2.30 6.70 4.84
N LEU A 130 -3.62 6.56 4.71
CA LEU A 130 -4.51 7.72 4.59
C LEU A 130 -4.85 8.31 5.98
N ASP A 131 -4.72 7.55 7.06
CA ASP A 131 -4.92 8.02 8.42
C ASP A 131 -3.72 8.85 8.88
N THR A 132 -3.96 10.12 9.23
CA THR A 132 -2.92 11.06 9.64
C THR A 132 -2.20 10.63 10.92
N ALA A 133 -2.86 9.95 11.85
CA ALA A 133 -2.24 9.44 13.07
C ALA A 133 -1.29 8.27 12.78
N VAL A 134 -1.65 7.41 11.83
CA VAL A 134 -0.78 6.33 11.34
C VAL A 134 0.44 6.91 10.65
N ARG A 135 0.22 7.91 9.78
CA ARG A 135 1.31 8.61 9.09
C ARG A 135 2.32 9.24 10.05
N GLN A 136 1.82 9.95 11.06
CA GLN A 136 2.68 10.53 12.09
C GLN A 136 3.50 9.45 12.82
N ALA A 137 2.89 8.31 13.15
CA ALA A 137 3.59 7.20 13.77
C ALA A 137 4.67 6.58 12.86
N VAL A 138 4.47 6.54 11.54
CA VAL A 138 5.48 6.11 10.56
C VAL A 138 6.67 7.07 10.55
N LEU A 139 6.41 8.38 10.54
CA LEU A 139 7.45 9.41 10.51
C LEU A 139 8.27 9.46 11.80
N ASP A 140 7.62 9.26 12.95
CA ASP A 140 8.26 9.28 14.26
C ASP A 140 8.95 7.96 14.63
N PHE A 141 8.85 6.93 13.78
CA PHE A 141 9.40 5.61 14.07
C PHE A 141 10.93 5.57 13.83
N GLU A 142 11.70 5.55 14.91
CA GLU A 142 13.17 5.45 14.86
C GLU A 142 13.70 4.00 14.93
N GLY A 143 12.81 3.00 15.04
CA GLY A 143 13.20 1.60 15.17
C GLY A 143 13.65 0.96 13.86
N SER A 144 14.46 -0.09 13.94
CA SER A 144 14.86 -0.90 12.77
C SER A 144 13.93 -2.08 12.50
N ASP A 145 13.11 -2.47 13.48
CA ASP A 145 12.14 -3.57 13.36
C ASP A 145 10.73 -3.02 13.21
N LEU A 146 10.23 -2.97 11.97
CA LEU A 146 8.90 -2.46 11.66
C LEU A 146 7.77 -3.28 12.31
N ALA A 147 8.02 -4.51 12.76
CA ALA A 147 7.01 -5.30 13.47
C ALA A 147 6.43 -4.55 14.69
N ALA A 148 7.24 -3.70 15.35
CA ALA A 148 6.79 -2.87 16.45
C ALA A 148 5.69 -1.87 16.04
N LEU A 149 5.76 -1.32 14.83
CA LEU A 149 4.75 -0.40 14.30
C LEU A 149 3.43 -1.16 14.01
N TYR A 150 3.53 -2.36 13.44
CA TYR A 150 2.38 -3.24 13.17
C TYR A 150 1.75 -3.86 14.44
N ALA A 151 2.51 -3.98 15.52
CA ALA A 151 2.03 -4.39 16.83
C ALA A 151 1.44 -3.23 17.65
N SER A 152 1.60 -1.99 17.18
CA SER A 152 1.12 -0.79 17.87
C SER A 152 -0.40 -0.59 17.68
N PRO A 153 -1.02 0.31 18.47
CA PRO A 153 -2.42 0.71 18.27
C PRO A 153 -2.71 1.39 16.92
N HIS A 154 -1.68 1.79 16.17
CA HIS A 154 -1.83 2.41 14.83
C HIS A 154 -2.15 1.38 13.75
N ALA A 155 -1.91 0.09 14.01
CA ALA A 155 -2.28 -0.98 13.10
C ALA A 155 -3.56 -1.66 13.56
N ARG A 156 -4.39 -2.09 12.61
CA ARG A 156 -5.56 -2.93 12.85
C ARG A 156 -5.40 -4.29 12.17
N ASP A 157 -6.23 -5.24 12.57
CA ASP A 157 -6.30 -6.52 11.87
C ASP A 157 -6.81 -6.28 10.44
N PHE A 158 -6.21 -6.98 9.48
CA PHE A 158 -6.61 -6.94 8.09
C PHE A 158 -7.76 -7.91 7.87
N GLU A 159 -8.87 -7.39 7.34
CA GLU A 159 -10.12 -8.12 7.04
C GLU A 159 -10.47 -8.05 5.56
#